data_AF-A0A2V6T076-F1
#
_entry.id   AF-A0A2V6T076-F1
#
_cell.length_a   1.000
_cell.length_b   1.000
_cell.length_c   1.000
_cell.angle_alpha   90.00
_cell.angle_beta   90.00
_cell.angle_gamma   90.00
#
_symmetry.space_group_name_H-M   'P 1'
#
loop_
_entity.id
_entity.type
_entity.pdbx_description
1 polymer ?
#
loop_
_entity_poly.entity_id
_entity_poly.type
_entity_poly.pdbx_seq_one_letter_code
_entity_poly.pdbx_strand_id
1 'polypeptide(L)'
;MSQGRFRASSAARRRRRRTALLTLGGAGLAGFFLIPFSWLLLTSFMHEQEAMSVPPHWIPGRPTLANYMTFIHPSGTRSIVGSRAAENTLPGIRNSLIAATGTAALNVALGTLAGYSFARLRFRRRTTLMFLYLGSRMVPGIALIVPLYLVIQRLGLLDR
;
A
#
# COMPACT_ATOMS: atom_id res chain seq x y z
N MET A 1 -54.67 23.61 18.11
CA MET A 1 -53.59 22.61 17.94
C MET A 1 -53.26 22.45 16.44
N SER A 2 -52.23 23.11 15.89
CA SER A 2 -51.87 22.98 14.45
C SER A 2 -50.42 23.40 14.06
N GLN A 3 -49.59 23.91 14.98
CA GLN A 3 -48.26 24.44 14.61
C GLN A 3 -47.10 23.40 14.53
N GLY A 4 -47.37 22.11 14.69
CA GLY A 4 -46.31 21.08 14.77
C GLY A 4 -45.72 20.59 13.43
N ARG A 5 -46.39 20.82 12.29
CA ARG A 5 -46.03 20.17 11.00
C ARG A 5 -44.98 20.94 10.16
N PHE A 6 -44.78 22.23 10.40
CA PHE A 6 -43.85 23.04 9.57
C PHE A 6 -42.37 22.94 9.96
N ARG A 7 -42.04 22.54 11.20
CA ARG A 7 -40.65 22.39 11.66
C ARG A 7 -39.99 21.08 11.22
N ALA A 8 -40.76 20.04 10.92
CA ALA A 8 -40.23 18.74 10.51
C ALA A 8 -39.63 18.76 9.08
N SER A 9 -40.16 19.60 8.19
CA SER A 9 -39.75 19.70 6.78
C SER A 9 -38.34 20.30 6.59
N SER A 10 -37.98 21.32 7.38
CA SER A 10 -36.69 22.02 7.25
C SER A 10 -35.52 21.17 7.75
N ALA A 11 -35.71 20.40 8.83
CA ALA A 11 -34.69 19.50 9.37
C ALA A 11 -34.35 18.35 8.40
N ALA A 12 -35.36 17.75 7.76
CA ALA A 12 -35.17 16.71 6.75
C ALA A 12 -34.44 17.23 5.49
N ARG A 13 -34.76 18.45 5.05
CA ARG A 13 -34.10 19.10 3.89
C ARG A 13 -32.64 19.48 4.19
N ARG A 14 -32.35 19.92 5.41
CA ARG A 14 -30.98 20.23 5.88
C ARG A 14 -30.13 18.96 6.02
N ARG A 15 -30.72 17.86 6.49
CA ARG A 15 -30.06 16.54 6.54
C ARG A 15 -29.77 15.99 5.14
N ARG A 16 -30.73 16.04 4.21
CA ARG A 16 -30.53 15.64 2.80
C ARG A 16 -29.46 16.47 2.10
N ARG A 17 -29.45 17.80 2.27
CA ARG A 17 -28.40 18.68 1.72
C ARG A 17 -27.03 18.36 2.29
N ARG A 18 -26.91 18.16 3.61
CA ARG A 18 -25.65 17.76 4.24
C ARG A 18 -25.15 16.42 3.71
N THR A 19 -26.02 15.41 3.60
CA THR A 19 -25.64 14.12 3.02
C THR A 19 -25.20 14.26 1.56
N ALA A 20 -25.94 15.02 0.74
CA ALA A 20 -25.56 15.25 -0.66
C ALA A 20 -24.21 15.98 -0.80
N LEU A 21 -23.95 16.98 0.06
CA LEU A 21 -22.66 17.68 0.10
C LEU A 21 -21.52 16.76 0.56
N LEU A 22 -21.76 15.92 1.56
CA LEU A 22 -20.76 14.94 2.04
C LEU A 22 -20.49 13.87 0.98
N THR A 23 -21.50 13.41 0.25
CA THR A 23 -21.31 12.43 -0.83
C THR A 23 -20.59 13.04 -2.03
N LEU A 24 -20.93 14.27 -2.43
CA LEU A 24 -20.23 14.97 -3.52
C LEU A 24 -18.79 15.30 -3.13
N GLY A 25 -18.57 15.79 -1.90
CA GLY A 25 -17.23 16.03 -1.37
C GLY A 25 -16.40 14.75 -1.27
N GLY A 26 -17.00 13.65 -0.79
CA GLY A 26 -16.37 12.34 -0.75
C GLY A 26 -16.04 11.79 -2.14
N ALA A 27 -16.94 11.95 -3.12
CA ALA A 27 -16.71 11.54 -4.50
C ALA A 27 -15.59 12.37 -5.16
N GLY A 28 -15.55 13.69 -4.92
CA GLY A 28 -14.48 14.56 -5.41
C GLY A 28 -13.12 14.18 -4.81
N LEU A 29 -13.08 13.90 -3.50
CA LEU A 29 -11.87 13.45 -2.81
C LEU A 29 -11.40 12.09 -3.35
N ALA A 30 -12.31 11.13 -3.53
CA ALA A 30 -12.01 9.84 -4.15
C ALA A 30 -11.46 10.02 -5.56
N GLY A 31 -12.07 10.89 -6.37
CA GLY A 31 -11.58 11.23 -7.71
C GLY A 31 -10.15 11.76 -7.68
N PHE A 32 -9.84 12.69 -6.78
CA PHE A 32 -8.49 13.23 -6.60
C PHE A 32 -7.46 12.15 -6.25
N PHE A 33 -7.79 11.25 -5.30
CA PHE A 33 -6.91 10.14 -4.94
C PHE A 33 -6.71 9.13 -6.06
N LEU A 34 -7.68 8.96 -6.96
CA LEU A 34 -7.58 8.03 -8.08
C LEU A 34 -6.69 8.53 -9.21
N ILE A 35 -6.46 9.85 -9.33
CA ILE A 35 -5.61 10.43 -10.39
C ILE A 35 -4.25 9.71 -10.55
N PRO A 36 -3.41 9.57 -9.50
CA PRO A 36 -2.12 8.88 -9.64
C PRO A 36 -2.26 7.38 -9.98
N PHE A 37 -3.34 6.72 -9.57
CA PHE A 37 -3.60 5.32 -9.94
C PHE A 37 -4.04 5.19 -11.40
N SER A 38 -4.88 6.11 -11.87
CA SER A 38 -5.26 6.20 -13.27
C SER A 38 -4.03 6.47 -14.14
N TRP A 39 -3.12 7.33 -13.69
CA TRP A 39 -1.83 7.54 -14.33
C TRP A 39 -1.01 6.25 -14.40
N LEU A 40 -0.83 5.57 -13.26
CA LEU A 40 -0.10 4.29 -13.21
C LEU A 40 -0.70 3.24 -14.16
N LEU A 41 -2.03 3.17 -14.23
CA LEU A 41 -2.74 2.29 -15.16
C LEU A 41 -2.51 2.68 -16.63
N LEU A 42 -2.50 3.97 -16.97
CA LEU A 42 -2.23 4.42 -18.33
C LEU A 42 -0.77 4.14 -18.73
N THR A 43 0.17 4.35 -17.82
CA THR A 43 1.59 4.06 -18.07
C THR A 43 1.88 2.58 -18.30
N SER A 44 1.08 1.65 -17.75
CA SER A 44 1.27 0.22 -18.01
C SER A 44 0.93 -0.17 -19.46
N PHE A 45 0.21 0.69 -20.20
CA PHE A 45 -0.05 0.53 -21.64
C PHE A 45 0.88 1.38 -22.53
N MET A 46 1.79 2.17 -21.96
CA MET A 46 2.75 2.97 -22.72
C MET A 46 3.98 2.15 -23.11
N HIS A 47 4.62 2.55 -24.20
CA HIS A 47 5.97 2.08 -24.51
C HIS A 47 6.97 2.76 -23.55
N GLU A 48 8.08 2.09 -23.25
CA GLU A 48 9.10 2.60 -22.31
C GLU A 48 9.58 4.02 -22.62
N GLN A 49 9.81 4.31 -23.90
CA GLN A 49 10.25 5.62 -24.39
C GLN A 49 9.22 6.72 -24.11
N GLU A 50 7.94 6.36 -24.12
CA GLU A 50 6.82 7.27 -23.85
C GLU A 50 6.64 7.45 -22.34
N ALA A 51 6.79 6.37 -21.55
CA ALA A 51 6.72 6.42 -20.09
C ALA A 51 7.87 7.23 -19.44
N MET A 52 9.07 7.20 -20.04
CA MET A 52 10.27 7.91 -19.55
C MET A 52 10.44 9.31 -20.17
N SER A 53 9.49 9.75 -21.00
CA SER A 53 9.58 11.05 -21.68
C SER A 53 9.39 12.23 -20.72
N VAL A 54 10.07 13.34 -21.01
CA VAL A 54 9.92 14.62 -20.32
C VAL A 54 9.51 15.67 -21.35
N PRO A 55 8.29 16.27 -21.27
CA PRO A 55 7.27 16.09 -20.24
C PRO A 55 6.50 14.74 -20.34
N PRO A 56 5.94 14.23 -19.22
CA PRO A 56 5.21 12.96 -19.19
C PRO A 56 3.88 13.03 -19.99
N HIS A 57 3.59 11.98 -20.75
CA HIS A 57 2.42 11.89 -21.62
C HIS A 57 1.17 11.42 -20.89
N TRP A 58 0.24 12.31 -20.55
CA TRP A 58 -0.99 11.95 -19.79
C TRP A 58 -1.86 10.86 -20.43
N ILE A 59 -1.79 10.67 -21.74
CA ILE A 59 -2.57 9.69 -22.51
C ILE A 59 -1.60 8.96 -23.45
N PRO A 60 -1.64 7.62 -23.52
CA PRO A 60 -0.78 6.86 -24.44
C PRO A 60 -1.15 7.17 -25.89
N GLY A 61 -0.18 7.62 -26.68
CA GLY A 61 -0.34 7.84 -28.11
C GLY A 61 -0.48 6.53 -28.89
N ARG A 62 0.19 5.46 -28.43
CA ARG A 62 0.09 4.10 -28.99
C ARG A 62 -0.04 3.06 -27.88
N PRO A 63 -1.26 2.79 -27.37
CA PRO A 63 -1.46 1.80 -26.32
C PRO A 63 -0.99 0.42 -26.77
N THR A 64 -0.19 -0.23 -25.94
CA THR A 64 0.39 -1.56 -26.21
C THR A 64 0.15 -2.52 -25.06
N LEU A 65 -0.02 -3.80 -25.38
CA LEU A 65 -0.06 -4.89 -24.40
C LEU A 65 1.28 -5.62 -24.28
N ALA A 66 2.33 -5.13 -24.95
CA ALA A 66 3.65 -5.76 -24.93
C ALA A 66 4.23 -5.91 -23.50
N ASN A 67 3.96 -4.94 -22.63
CA ASN A 67 4.36 -4.99 -21.22
C ASN A 67 3.77 -6.23 -20.50
N TYR A 68 2.53 -6.60 -20.83
CA TYR A 68 1.87 -7.78 -20.27
C TYR A 68 2.35 -9.09 -20.91
N MET A 69 2.56 -9.10 -22.23
CA MET A 69 3.03 -10.28 -22.97
C MET A 69 4.42 -10.73 -22.53
N THR A 70 5.28 -9.79 -22.09
CA THR A 70 6.60 -10.08 -21.54
C THR A 70 6.55 -10.98 -20.29
N PHE A 71 5.45 -10.97 -19.53
CA PHE A 71 5.27 -11.87 -18.38
C PHE A 71 4.85 -13.30 -18.76
N ILE A 72 4.24 -13.49 -19.93
CA ILE A 72 3.73 -14.79 -20.40
C ILE A 72 4.80 -15.52 -21.22
N HIS A 73 5.61 -14.79 -22.00
CA HIS A 73 6.70 -15.35 -22.81
C HIS A 73 8.04 -14.63 -22.58
N PRO A 74 8.71 -14.89 -21.44
CA PRO A 74 9.96 -14.19 -21.08
C PRO A 74 11.09 -14.37 -22.11
N SER A 75 11.12 -15.50 -22.82
CA SER A 75 12.21 -15.91 -23.71
C SER A 75 12.18 -15.32 -25.13
N GLY A 76 11.05 -14.73 -25.57
CA GLY A 76 10.85 -14.26 -26.95
C GLY A 76 11.14 -12.77 -27.19
N THR A 77 11.32 -11.97 -26.15
CA THR A 77 11.24 -10.50 -26.24
C THR A 77 12.50 -9.83 -25.67
N ARG A 78 13.66 -10.09 -26.30
CA ARG A 78 14.96 -9.49 -25.91
C ARG A 78 15.09 -8.00 -26.23
N SER A 79 14.16 -7.41 -26.97
CA SER A 79 14.25 -6.02 -27.47
C SER A 79 13.54 -4.99 -26.58
N ILE A 80 12.99 -5.39 -25.43
CA ILE A 80 12.33 -4.49 -24.48
C ILE A 80 13.20 -4.45 -23.22
N VAL A 81 13.68 -3.26 -22.84
CA VAL A 81 14.38 -3.09 -21.56
C VAL A 81 13.34 -3.35 -20.47
N GLY A 82 13.60 -4.40 -19.69
CA GLY A 82 12.60 -4.98 -18.80
C GLY A 82 12.52 -6.50 -18.88
N SER A 83 13.07 -7.16 -19.91
CA SER A 83 13.12 -8.64 -19.98
C SER A 83 13.78 -9.28 -18.75
N ARG A 84 14.91 -8.72 -18.26
CA ARG A 84 15.56 -9.16 -17.01
C ARG A 84 14.74 -8.84 -15.74
N ALA A 85 13.96 -7.76 -15.77
CA ALA A 85 13.05 -7.43 -14.67
C ALA A 85 11.84 -8.37 -14.70
N ALA A 86 11.30 -8.70 -15.87
CA ALA A 86 10.19 -9.62 -16.08
C ALA A 86 10.55 -11.06 -15.71
N GLU A 87 11.77 -11.52 -16.06
CA GLU A 87 12.32 -12.81 -15.63
C GLU A 87 12.34 -12.94 -14.10
N ASN A 88 12.71 -11.86 -13.40
CA ASN A 88 12.75 -11.83 -11.93
C ASN A 88 11.45 -11.38 -11.27
N THR A 89 10.45 -10.93 -12.04
CA THR A 89 9.18 -10.43 -11.49
C THR A 89 8.36 -11.57 -10.92
N LEU A 90 8.24 -12.70 -11.63
CA LEU A 90 7.43 -13.83 -11.16
C LEU A 90 8.00 -14.47 -9.89
N PRO A 91 9.32 -14.77 -9.81
CA PRO A 91 9.96 -15.18 -8.55
C PRO A 91 9.84 -14.09 -7.46
N GLY A 92 10.00 -12.81 -7.82
CA GLY A 92 9.87 -11.69 -6.89
C GLY A 92 8.47 -11.58 -6.26
N ILE A 93 7.41 -11.78 -7.05
CA ILE A 93 6.02 -11.83 -6.56
C ILE A 93 5.86 -12.99 -5.58
N ARG A 94 6.36 -14.18 -5.91
CA ARG A 94 6.30 -15.35 -5.02
C ARG A 94 7.02 -15.09 -3.70
N ASN A 95 8.25 -14.59 -3.76
CA ASN A 95 9.06 -14.28 -2.57
C ASN A 95 8.37 -13.22 -1.71
N SER A 96 7.84 -12.17 -2.33
CA SER A 96 7.10 -11.11 -1.63
C SER A 96 5.82 -11.66 -0.99
N LEU A 97 5.08 -12.53 -1.67
CA LEU A 97 3.87 -13.14 -1.14
C LEU A 97 4.19 -14.02 0.08
N ILE A 98 5.21 -14.87 -0.01
CA ILE A 98 5.64 -15.73 1.10
C ILE A 98 6.12 -14.87 2.28
N ALA A 99 6.97 -13.87 2.02
CA ALA A 99 7.48 -12.99 3.05
C ALA A 99 6.36 -12.17 3.72
N ALA A 100 5.48 -11.55 2.94
CA ALA A 100 4.38 -10.73 3.46
C ALA A 100 3.37 -11.55 4.26
N THR A 101 2.95 -12.70 3.74
CA THR A 101 1.97 -13.56 4.43
C THR A 101 2.59 -14.20 5.68
N GLY A 102 3.82 -14.71 5.60
CA GLY A 102 4.52 -15.29 6.74
C GLY A 102 4.74 -14.26 7.86
N THR A 103 5.22 -13.06 7.52
CA THR A 103 5.40 -11.98 8.49
C THR A 103 4.08 -11.50 9.09
N ALA A 104 3.02 -11.35 8.28
CA ALA A 104 1.70 -10.98 8.78
C ALA A 104 1.13 -12.02 9.75
N ALA A 105 1.21 -13.31 9.40
CA ALA A 105 0.72 -14.40 10.25
C ALA A 105 1.47 -14.43 11.60
N LEU A 106 2.80 -14.35 11.58
CA LEU A 106 3.62 -14.30 12.79
C LEU A 106 3.32 -13.04 13.63
N ASN A 107 3.18 -11.88 12.99
CA ASN A 107 2.85 -10.63 13.70
C ASN A 107 1.48 -10.67 14.35
N VAL A 108 0.47 -11.25 13.70
CA VAL A 108 -0.86 -11.40 14.30
C VAL A 108 -0.81 -12.40 15.45
N ALA A 109 -0.17 -13.55 15.28
CA ALA A 109 -0.08 -14.57 16.32
C ALA A 109 0.65 -14.04 17.57
N LEU A 110 1.85 -13.50 17.41
CA LEU A 110 2.64 -12.97 18.54
C LEU A 110 2.07 -11.64 19.08
N GLY A 111 1.60 -10.77 18.18
CA GLY A 111 1.05 -9.47 18.53
C GLY A 111 -0.26 -9.55 19.28
N THR A 112 -1.13 -10.53 18.97
CA THR A 112 -2.37 -10.75 19.73
C THR A 112 -2.07 -11.26 21.14
N LEU A 113 -1.13 -12.20 21.31
CA LEU A 113 -0.69 -12.68 22.63
C LEU A 113 -0.09 -11.54 23.49
N ALA A 114 0.80 -10.74 22.89
CA ALA A 114 1.39 -9.58 23.56
C ALA A 114 0.31 -8.55 23.91
N GLY A 115 -0.53 -8.18 22.95
CA GLY A 115 -1.62 -7.23 23.12
C GLY A 115 -2.63 -7.66 24.19
N TYR A 116 -3.01 -8.94 24.22
CA TYR A 116 -3.88 -9.50 25.24
C TYR A 116 -3.27 -9.36 26.64
N SER A 117 -1.98 -9.65 26.78
CA SER A 117 -1.26 -9.52 28.04
C SER A 117 -1.25 -8.07 28.54
N PHE A 118 -1.02 -7.09 27.66
CA PHE A 118 -1.10 -5.67 28.02
C PHE A 118 -2.53 -5.19 28.30
N ALA A 119 -3.54 -5.73 27.62
CA ALA A 119 -4.93 -5.30 27.78
C ALA A 119 -5.60 -5.87 29.03
N ARG A 120 -5.38 -7.16 29.34
CA ARG A 120 -6.13 -7.90 30.37
C ARG A 120 -5.33 -8.18 31.64
N LEU A 121 -4.01 -8.40 31.54
CA LEU A 121 -3.19 -8.74 32.70
C LEU A 121 -2.68 -7.48 33.42
N ARG A 122 -2.60 -7.57 34.75
CA ARG A 122 -1.98 -6.54 35.61
C ARG A 122 -0.66 -7.09 36.13
N PHE A 123 0.45 -6.52 35.66
CA PHE A 123 1.79 -6.92 36.07
C PHE A 123 2.66 -5.70 36.41
N ARG A 124 3.64 -5.90 37.30
CA ARG A 124 4.33 -4.81 38.04
C ARG A 124 5.10 -3.79 37.19
N ARG A 125 5.44 -4.10 35.94
CA ARG A 125 6.19 -3.20 35.02
C ARG A 125 5.53 -2.97 33.66
N ARG A 126 4.21 -3.08 33.59
CA ARG A 126 3.40 -2.90 32.37
C ARG A 126 3.70 -1.59 31.64
N THR A 127 3.68 -0.47 32.36
CA THR A 127 3.86 0.84 31.76
C THR A 127 5.26 1.02 31.15
N THR A 128 6.30 0.59 31.86
CA THR A 128 7.68 0.65 31.37
C THR A 128 7.88 -0.19 30.11
N LEU A 129 7.38 -1.44 30.09
CA LEU A 129 7.49 -2.30 28.90
C LEU A 129 6.71 -1.73 27.71
N MET A 130 5.57 -1.09 27.95
CA MET A 130 4.78 -0.44 26.90
C MET A 130 5.53 0.76 26.31
N PHE A 131 6.15 1.60 27.14
CA PHE A 131 6.99 2.70 26.67
C PHE A 131 8.25 2.22 25.94
N LEU A 132 8.88 1.13 26.40
CA LEU A 132 10.02 0.53 25.71
C LEU A 132 9.62 0.02 24.31
N TYR A 133 8.46 -0.63 24.20
CA TYR A 133 7.92 -1.09 22.91
C TYR A 133 7.60 0.07 21.97
N LEU A 134 6.96 1.13 22.48
CA LEU A 134 6.66 2.31 21.66
C LEU A 134 7.95 3.03 21.24
N GLY A 135 8.90 3.18 22.17
CA GLY A 135 10.19 3.81 21.91
C GLY A 135 11.00 3.08 20.84
N SER A 136 10.98 1.75 20.83
CA SER A 136 11.69 0.98 19.79
C SER A 136 11.13 1.20 18.38
N ARG A 137 9.83 1.51 18.25
CA ARG A 137 9.20 1.87 16.96
C ARG A 137 9.57 3.28 16.46
N MET A 138 10.12 4.13 17.32
CA MET A 138 10.56 5.48 16.93
C MET A 138 11.95 5.48 16.30
N VAL A 139 12.68 4.36 16.38
CA VAL A 139 13.99 4.21 15.73
C VAL A 139 13.80 4.27 14.21
N PRO A 140 14.51 5.15 13.49
CA PRO A 140 14.35 5.28 12.05
C PRO A 140 14.89 4.03 11.35
N GLY A 141 14.08 3.45 10.45
CA GLY A 141 14.43 2.19 9.78
C GLY A 141 15.75 2.24 9.02
N ILE A 142 16.12 3.40 8.46
CA ILE A 142 17.40 3.59 7.75
C ILE A 142 18.62 3.31 8.64
N ALA A 143 18.54 3.64 9.94
CA ALA A 143 19.64 3.41 10.88
C ALA A 143 19.83 1.91 11.21
N LEU A 144 18.82 1.08 10.93
CA LEU A 144 18.85 -0.36 11.20
C LEU A 144 19.39 -1.18 10.03
N ILE A 145 19.54 -0.60 8.83
CA ILE A 145 19.93 -1.36 7.63
C ILE A 145 21.33 -1.98 7.79
N VAL A 146 22.33 -1.19 8.17
CA VAL A 146 23.72 -1.65 8.35
C VAL A 146 23.82 -2.75 9.41
N PRO A 147 23.31 -2.56 10.65
CA PRO A 147 23.41 -3.62 11.66
C PRO A 147 22.62 -4.87 11.28
N LEU A 148 21.45 -4.74 10.64
CA LEU A 148 20.67 -5.88 10.17
C LEU A 148 21.43 -6.67 9.08
N TYR A 149 22.07 -5.97 8.15
CA TYR A 149 22.91 -6.60 7.13
C TYR A 149 24.03 -7.44 7.77
N LEU A 150 24.74 -6.89 8.76
CA LEU A 150 25.80 -7.62 9.46
C LEU A 150 25.28 -8.86 10.19
N VAL A 151 24.09 -8.80 10.77
CA VAL A 151 23.44 -9.97 11.41
C VAL A 151 23.13 -11.04 10.37
N ILE A 152 22.47 -10.67 9.26
CA ILE A 152 22.11 -11.61 8.18
C ILE A 152 23.38 -12.22 7.56
N GLN A 153 24.42 -11.42 7.36
CA GLN A 153 25.73 -11.87 6.87
C GLN A 153 26.36 -12.92 7.79
N ARG A 154 26.40 -12.64 9.10
CA ARG A 154 26.96 -13.57 10.09
C ARG A 154 26.14 -14.86 10.22
N LEU A 155 24.84 -14.78 10.00
CA LEU A 155 23.96 -15.94 9.97
C LEU A 155 24.07 -16.75 8.66
N GLY A 156 24.84 -16.28 7.67
CA GLY A 156 24.98 -16.94 6.37
C GLY A 156 23.69 -16.92 5.55
N LEU A 157 22.76 -16.01 5.85
CA LEU A 157 21.46 -15.88 5.19
C LEU A 157 21.47 -14.89 4.02
N LEU A 158 22.65 -14.44 3.60
CA LEU A 158 22.81 -13.64 2.38
C LEU A 158 22.84 -14.57 1.17
N ASP A 159 22.01 -14.27 0.18
CA ASP A 159 22.22 -14.78 -1.18
C ASP A 159 23.58 -14.26 -1.68
N ARG A 160 24.41 -15.18 -2.16
CA ARG A 160 25.75 -14.90 -2.69
C ARG A 160 25.70 -14.45 -4.14
#